data_AF-V5RLG2-F1
#
_entry.id   AF-V5RLG2-F1
#
_cell.length_a   1.000
_cell.length_b   1.000
_cell.length_c   1.000
_cell.angle_alpha   90.00
_cell.angle_beta   90.00
_cell.angle_gamma   90.00
#
_symmetry.space_group_name_H-M   'P 1'
#
loop_
_entity.id
_entity.type
_entity.pdbx_description
1 polymer ?
#
loop_
_entity_poly.entity_id
_entity_poly.type
_entity_poly.pdbx_seq_one_letter_code
_entity_poly.pdbx_strand_id
1 'polypeptide(L)'
;MLDNNNKVGEYFRNKEFGDNFLKYFKKEVLETSKNPIIQKLNLSLDNENAFSKIDWNLKLENKTSTKYEWQDENGNGKPMFNEIFRNNPIKEELVLAGEKASVNKGLYNYVKNESEEWFKKYNSGIDTFKSKNQIDFSKKDLSSTSKLGYVYLKGLQFKIDDDYTQELPEFKLLTGYSVNKKEKNWEANKYKSIEESKTIASIYNNAKQGIDAYIETFGIGKTDNTKILATFSGKTPTMGKNLWETIQNTNDFNKQALNSSLSLKNDSQDQFNQKAYRDYLLKKGNQETFSWRFVRNSFNMIFNINNTGVVYEYRTYQSGRYTKETGEENLEINFALDFVNITFNVDKIWLEKELTTFLVKQP
;
A
#
# COMPACT_ATOMS: atom_id res chain seq x y z
N MET A 1 -1.60 12.52 3.35
CA MET A 1 -1.98 11.11 3.14
C MET A 1 -2.36 10.95 1.70
N LEU A 2 -1.73 9.99 1.00
CA LEU A 2 -1.90 9.78 -0.43
C LEU A 2 -3.23 9.09 -0.75
N ASP A 3 -3.70 8.20 0.13
CA ASP A 3 -5.00 7.51 0.06
C ASP A 3 -6.00 8.11 1.05
N ASN A 4 -6.83 9.06 0.60
CA ASN A 4 -7.96 9.56 1.38
C ASN A 4 -9.14 9.90 0.46
N ASN A 5 -9.76 8.85 -0.10
CA ASN A 5 -10.92 9.01 -0.99
C ASN A 5 -12.12 9.68 -0.29
N ASN A 6 -12.21 9.60 1.04
CA ASN A 6 -13.26 10.29 1.81
C ASN A 6 -13.16 11.81 1.65
N LYS A 7 -11.96 12.38 1.78
CA LYS A 7 -11.73 13.82 1.54
C LYS A 7 -12.03 14.23 0.10
N VAL A 8 -11.85 13.32 -0.86
CA VAL A 8 -12.21 13.57 -2.26
C VAL A 8 -13.73 13.66 -2.39
N GLY A 9 -14.47 12.73 -1.79
CA GLY A 9 -15.94 12.80 -1.75
C GLY A 9 -16.46 14.07 -1.08
N GLU A 10 -15.87 14.48 0.04
CA GLU A 10 -16.20 15.74 0.74
C GLU A 10 -16.01 16.97 -0.16
N TYR A 11 -14.94 17.01 -0.97
CA TYR A 11 -14.70 18.10 -1.92
C TYR A 11 -15.84 18.22 -2.95
N PHE A 12 -16.30 17.09 -3.51
CA PHE A 12 -17.37 17.08 -4.52
C PHE A 12 -18.77 17.28 -3.95
N ARG A 13 -18.97 17.01 -2.65
CA ARG A 13 -20.23 17.31 -1.94
C ARG A 13 -20.33 18.76 -1.45
N ASN A 14 -19.28 19.55 -1.67
CA ASN A 14 -19.23 20.92 -1.19
C ASN A 14 -20.06 21.86 -2.10
N LYS A 15 -20.84 22.76 -1.48
CA LYS A 15 -21.63 23.78 -2.18
C LYS A 15 -20.82 24.67 -3.12
N GLU A 16 -19.62 25.09 -2.71
CA GLU A 16 -18.70 25.89 -3.52
C GLU A 16 -18.28 25.15 -4.80
N PHE A 17 -18.03 23.83 -4.72
CA PHE A 17 -17.78 23.03 -5.91
C PHE A 17 -19.00 23.05 -6.84
N GLY A 18 -20.19 22.79 -6.30
CA GLY A 18 -21.42 22.77 -7.08
C GLY A 18 -21.74 24.09 -7.76
N ASP A 19 -21.64 25.20 -7.03
CA ASP A 19 -21.89 26.55 -7.55
C ASP A 19 -20.90 26.89 -8.69
N ASN A 20 -19.61 26.55 -8.52
CA ASN A 20 -18.59 26.75 -9.55
C ASN A 20 -18.80 25.84 -10.76
N PHE A 21 -19.18 24.59 -10.54
CA PHE A 21 -19.46 23.63 -11.60
C PHE A 21 -20.66 24.08 -12.45
N LEU A 22 -21.75 24.48 -11.81
CA LEU A 22 -22.94 25.01 -12.49
C LEU A 22 -22.61 26.29 -13.26
N LYS A 23 -21.81 27.20 -12.69
CA LYS A 23 -21.36 28.43 -13.38
C LYS A 23 -20.55 28.11 -14.63
N TYR A 24 -19.62 27.16 -14.54
CA TYR A 24 -18.84 26.70 -15.70
C TYR A 24 -19.75 26.11 -16.78
N PHE A 25 -20.67 25.23 -16.41
CA PHE A 25 -21.58 24.59 -17.37
C PHE A 25 -22.51 25.61 -18.05
N LYS A 26 -23.08 26.56 -17.29
CA LYS A 26 -23.91 27.63 -17.86
C LYS A 26 -23.13 28.45 -18.89
N LYS A 27 -21.92 28.89 -18.52
CA LYS A 27 -21.07 29.69 -19.41
C LYS A 27 -20.64 28.94 -20.68
N GLU A 28 -20.11 27.73 -20.53
CA GLU A 28 -19.49 27.01 -21.65
C GLU A 28 -20.49 26.28 -22.53
N VAL A 29 -21.62 25.82 -21.97
CA VAL A 29 -22.59 24.98 -22.70
C VAL A 29 -23.85 25.75 -23.07
N LEU A 30 -24.38 26.60 -22.18
CA LEU A 30 -25.68 27.25 -22.44
C LEU A 30 -25.51 28.59 -23.17
N GLU A 31 -24.61 29.45 -22.72
CA GLU A 31 -24.42 30.80 -23.29
C GLU A 31 -23.76 30.78 -24.66
N THR A 32 -22.96 29.75 -24.96
CA THR A 32 -22.35 29.54 -26.28
C THR A 32 -23.31 28.89 -27.28
N SER A 33 -24.41 28.31 -26.79
CA SER A 33 -25.42 27.66 -27.62
C SER A 33 -26.36 28.70 -28.24
N LYS A 34 -26.53 28.63 -29.57
CA LYS A 34 -27.54 29.42 -30.29
C LYS A 34 -28.96 28.87 -30.14
N ASN A 35 -29.15 27.77 -29.40
CA ASN A 35 -30.46 27.13 -29.26
C ASN A 35 -31.30 27.82 -28.17
N PRO A 36 -32.48 28.38 -28.50
CA PRO A 36 -33.33 29.11 -27.56
C PRO A 36 -33.86 28.26 -26.39
N ILE A 37 -34.02 26.95 -26.59
CA ILE A 37 -34.47 26.03 -25.52
C ILE A 37 -33.35 25.85 -24.51
N ILE A 38 -32.12 25.66 -24.98
CA ILE A 38 -30.93 25.49 -24.13
C ILE A 38 -30.70 26.73 -23.26
N GLN A 39 -30.92 27.92 -23.80
CA GLN A 39 -30.78 29.19 -23.07
C GLN A 39 -31.82 29.37 -21.95
N LYS A 40 -32.96 28.67 -22.00
CA LYS A 40 -34.01 28.71 -20.96
C LYS A 40 -33.83 27.63 -19.89
N LEU A 41 -32.87 26.73 -20.03
CA LEU A 41 -32.65 25.65 -19.05
C LEU A 41 -32.09 26.19 -17.74
N ASN A 42 -32.81 25.96 -16.65
CA ASN A 42 -32.31 26.20 -15.31
C ASN A 42 -31.62 24.94 -14.78
N LEU A 43 -30.32 25.02 -14.51
CA LEU A 43 -29.55 23.91 -13.94
C LEU A 43 -29.43 24.03 -12.42
N SER A 44 -29.61 22.90 -11.74
CA SER A 44 -29.31 22.71 -10.32
C SER A 44 -28.53 21.42 -10.11
N LEU A 45 -27.72 21.40 -9.05
CA LEU A 45 -26.98 20.21 -8.62
C LEU A 45 -27.37 19.91 -7.17
N ASP A 46 -27.82 18.68 -6.91
CA ASP A 46 -27.97 18.19 -5.54
C ASP A 46 -26.58 17.94 -4.93
N ASN A 47 -26.01 18.96 -4.31
CA ASN A 47 -24.64 18.92 -3.78
C ASN A 47 -24.43 17.80 -2.75
N GLU A 48 -25.44 17.49 -1.92
CA GLU A 48 -25.29 16.46 -0.88
C GLU A 48 -25.10 15.08 -1.49
N ASN A 49 -25.79 14.81 -2.60
CA ASN A 49 -25.75 13.53 -3.30
C ASN A 49 -24.93 13.55 -4.60
N ALA A 50 -24.27 14.67 -4.91
CA ALA A 50 -23.57 14.86 -6.17
C ALA A 50 -22.46 13.81 -6.37
N PHE A 51 -21.71 13.50 -5.33
CA PHE A 51 -20.64 12.50 -5.40
C PHE A 51 -21.18 11.06 -5.32
N SER A 52 -20.98 10.30 -6.40
CA SER A 52 -21.30 8.87 -6.48
C SER A 52 -20.10 8.01 -6.06
N LYS A 53 -19.02 8.07 -6.83
CA LYS A 53 -17.78 7.31 -6.59
C LYS A 53 -16.57 7.95 -7.27
N ILE A 54 -15.40 7.39 -6.99
CA ILE A 54 -14.15 7.71 -7.68
C ILE A 54 -13.42 6.44 -8.10
N ASP A 55 -13.03 6.37 -9.37
CA ASP A 55 -12.22 5.29 -9.93
C ASP A 55 -10.87 5.86 -10.36
N TRP A 56 -9.81 5.52 -9.62
CA TRP A 56 -8.44 5.86 -10.00
C TRP A 56 -7.92 4.87 -11.04
N ASN A 57 -7.73 5.33 -12.28
CA ASN A 57 -7.20 4.48 -13.36
C ASN A 57 -5.69 4.38 -13.32
N LEU A 58 -5.03 5.40 -12.78
CA LEU A 58 -3.59 5.46 -12.61
C LEU A 58 -3.30 6.00 -11.21
N LYS A 59 -2.42 5.33 -10.48
CA LYS A 59 -1.92 5.76 -9.18
C LYS A 59 -0.40 5.64 -9.18
N LEU A 60 0.26 6.56 -8.49
CA LEU A 60 1.63 6.35 -8.07
C LEU A 60 1.65 5.15 -7.13
N GLU A 61 2.47 4.15 -7.41
CA GLU A 61 2.44 2.87 -6.72
C GLU A 61 3.81 2.18 -6.82
N ASN A 62 4.07 1.25 -5.90
CA ASN A 62 5.27 0.44 -5.92
C ASN A 62 4.97 -1.02 -6.28
N LYS A 63 5.04 -1.32 -7.58
CA LYS A 63 4.78 -2.69 -8.10
C LYS A 63 6.01 -3.58 -8.17
N THR A 64 7.22 -3.04 -8.07
CA THR A 64 8.46 -3.80 -8.28
C THR A 64 9.10 -4.10 -6.94
N SER A 65 9.45 -5.38 -6.72
CA SER A 65 10.12 -5.75 -5.48
C SER A 65 11.60 -5.40 -5.54
N THR A 66 12.08 -4.63 -4.56
CA THR A 66 13.51 -4.39 -4.35
C THR A 66 14.10 -5.55 -3.55
N LYS A 67 15.24 -6.07 -3.98
CA LYS A 67 15.92 -7.17 -3.28
C LYS A 67 17.00 -6.65 -2.33
N TYR A 68 17.08 -7.20 -1.13
CA TYR A 68 18.15 -6.94 -0.18
C TYR A 68 18.66 -8.23 0.46
N GLU A 69 19.95 -8.29 0.75
CA GLU A 69 20.50 -9.25 1.71
C GLU A 69 20.16 -8.77 3.13
N TRP A 70 19.53 -9.63 3.95
CA TRP A 70 18.91 -9.21 5.20
C TRP A 70 19.91 -8.73 6.29
N GLN A 71 21.16 -9.18 6.23
CA GLN A 71 22.24 -8.81 7.16
C GLN A 71 23.18 -7.74 6.59
N ASP A 72 22.94 -7.22 5.39
CA ASP A 72 23.80 -6.21 4.79
C ASP A 72 23.73 -4.89 5.58
N GLU A 73 24.84 -4.59 6.28
CA GLU A 73 25.00 -3.37 7.07
C GLU A 73 25.36 -2.15 6.23
N ASN A 74 26.05 -2.38 5.10
CA ASN A 74 26.54 -1.32 4.22
C ASN A 74 25.48 -0.90 3.20
N GLY A 75 24.61 -1.82 2.81
CA GLY A 75 23.38 -1.54 2.08
C GLY A 75 22.20 -1.25 3.01
N ASN A 76 21.00 -1.24 2.42
CA ASN A 76 19.77 -0.92 3.13
C ASN A 76 19.08 -2.15 3.75
N GLY A 77 19.68 -3.33 3.62
CA GLY A 77 19.09 -4.61 4.00
C GLY A 77 18.85 -4.75 5.49
N LYS A 78 19.90 -4.71 6.32
CA LYS A 78 19.78 -4.81 7.77
C LYS A 78 18.95 -3.68 8.40
N PRO A 79 19.13 -2.39 8.03
CA PRO A 79 18.28 -1.32 8.56
C PRO A 79 16.80 -1.53 8.28
N MET A 80 16.44 -1.92 7.05
CA MET A 80 15.04 -2.15 6.68
C MET A 80 14.48 -3.45 7.28
N PHE A 81 15.28 -4.50 7.37
CA PHE A 81 14.86 -5.75 8.01
C PHE A 81 14.55 -5.53 9.49
N ASN A 82 15.41 -4.81 10.21
CA ASN A 82 15.23 -4.51 11.63
C ASN A 82 13.99 -3.63 11.88
N GLU A 83 13.76 -2.66 11.00
CA GLU A 83 12.56 -1.82 11.01
C GLU A 83 11.29 -2.67 10.94
N ILE A 84 11.20 -3.56 9.94
CA ILE A 84 9.97 -4.34 9.68
C ILE A 84 9.81 -5.47 10.69
N PHE A 85 10.83 -6.31 10.87
CA PHE A 85 10.69 -7.62 11.53
C PHE A 85 11.21 -7.66 12.96
N ARG A 86 11.99 -6.67 13.41
CA ARG A 86 12.60 -6.68 14.75
C ARG A 86 12.20 -5.52 15.63
N ASN A 87 11.33 -4.63 15.17
CA ASN A 87 10.90 -3.44 15.91
C ASN A 87 12.09 -2.67 16.51
N ASN A 88 13.19 -2.59 15.75
CA ASN A 88 14.41 -1.92 16.17
C ASN A 88 14.89 -0.93 15.08
N PRO A 89 14.13 0.15 14.84
CA PRO A 89 14.50 1.17 13.87
C PRO A 89 15.87 1.78 14.18
N ILE A 90 16.71 1.94 13.15
CA ILE A 90 17.83 2.88 13.23
C ILE A 90 17.28 4.26 12.86
N LYS A 91 17.27 5.19 13.82
CA LYS A 91 16.81 6.56 13.60
C LYS A 91 17.97 7.51 13.35
N GLU A 92 17.78 8.44 12.41
CA GLU A 92 18.74 9.49 12.08
C GLU A 92 18.00 10.82 11.84
N GLU A 93 18.67 11.95 12.11
CA GLU A 93 18.16 13.27 11.76
C GLU A 93 18.51 13.59 10.30
N LEU A 94 17.52 13.57 9.42
CA LEU A 94 17.66 13.85 7.97
C LEU A 94 16.64 14.91 7.52
N VAL A 95 16.76 15.37 6.27
CA VAL A 95 15.82 16.35 5.70
C VAL A 95 14.66 15.61 5.03
N LEU A 96 13.43 15.93 5.41
CA LEU A 96 12.20 15.38 4.85
C LEU A 96 11.29 16.55 4.44
N ALA A 97 11.04 16.71 3.14
CA ALA A 97 10.24 17.81 2.60
C ALA A 97 10.67 19.23 3.07
N GLY A 98 11.97 19.47 3.14
CA GLY A 98 12.58 20.76 3.47
C GLY A 98 12.83 20.99 4.96
N GLU A 99 12.42 20.06 5.82
CA GLU A 99 12.52 20.19 7.27
C GLU A 99 13.42 19.08 7.85
N LYS A 100 14.19 19.40 8.90
CA LYS A 100 14.93 18.37 9.64
C LYS A 100 13.94 17.54 10.45
N ALA A 101 14.07 16.22 10.37
CA ALA A 101 13.21 15.28 11.07
C ALA A 101 13.97 14.02 11.48
N SER A 102 13.57 13.46 12.62
CA SER A 102 13.98 12.11 13.04
C SER A 102 13.28 11.07 12.18
N VAL A 103 14.02 10.39 11.31
CA VAL A 103 13.49 9.40 10.37
C VAL A 103 14.07 8.01 10.60
N ASN A 104 13.32 6.98 10.23
CA ASN A 104 13.78 5.60 10.23
C ASN A 104 14.65 5.41 8.99
N LYS A 105 15.97 5.27 9.18
CA LYS A 105 17.00 5.26 8.13
C LYS A 105 16.69 4.25 7.02
N GLY A 106 16.32 3.02 7.40
CA GLY A 106 16.01 1.94 6.45
C GLY A 106 14.88 2.33 5.48
N LEU A 107 13.78 2.84 6.03
CA LEU A 107 12.62 3.26 5.24
C LEU A 107 12.92 4.54 4.44
N TYR A 108 13.63 5.51 5.03
CA TYR A 108 14.00 6.75 4.35
C TYR A 108 14.84 6.45 3.10
N ASN A 109 15.90 5.66 3.25
CA ASN A 109 16.78 5.29 2.14
C ASN A 109 16.04 4.47 1.08
N TYR A 110 15.16 3.57 1.51
CA TYR A 110 14.32 2.82 0.59
C TYR A 110 13.47 3.75 -0.29
N VAL A 111 12.68 4.62 0.34
CA VAL A 111 11.81 5.56 -0.38
C VAL A 111 12.63 6.50 -1.25
N LYS A 112 13.76 7.02 -0.75
CA LYS A 112 14.67 7.87 -1.51
C LYS A 112 15.14 7.20 -2.80
N ASN A 113 15.63 5.96 -2.70
CA ASN A 113 16.23 5.25 -3.81
C ASN A 113 15.19 4.78 -4.85
N GLU A 114 13.98 4.48 -4.41
CA GLU A 114 12.94 3.93 -5.29
C GLU A 114 12.01 5.00 -5.89
N SER A 115 11.88 6.16 -5.24
CA SER A 115 10.89 7.18 -5.62
C SER A 115 11.00 7.71 -7.05
N GLU A 116 12.21 7.84 -7.58
CA GLU A 116 12.44 8.29 -8.96
C GLU A 116 11.80 7.32 -9.96
N GLU A 117 11.96 6.02 -9.72
CA GLU A 117 11.40 4.98 -10.57
C GLU A 117 9.87 4.91 -10.48
N TRP A 118 9.30 5.15 -9.29
CA TRP A 118 7.85 5.25 -9.13
C TRP A 118 7.27 6.40 -9.97
N PHE A 119 7.88 7.58 -9.92
CA PHE A 119 7.43 8.70 -10.72
C PHE A 119 7.69 8.52 -12.21
N LYS A 120 8.80 7.90 -12.62
CA LYS A 120 9.03 7.53 -14.02
C LYS A 120 7.90 6.65 -14.54
N LYS A 121 7.59 5.56 -13.83
CA LYS A 121 6.48 4.65 -14.19
C LYS A 121 5.14 5.37 -14.24
N TYR A 122 4.86 6.22 -13.25
CA TYR A 122 3.62 6.99 -13.22
C TYR A 122 3.52 7.97 -14.40
N ASN A 123 4.60 8.72 -14.71
CA ASN A 123 4.66 9.63 -15.85
C ASN A 123 4.45 8.89 -17.18
N SER A 124 5.14 7.77 -17.40
CA SER A 124 4.90 6.93 -18.59
C SER A 124 3.47 6.34 -18.64
N GLY A 125 2.89 6.06 -17.47
CA GLY A 125 1.49 5.66 -17.34
C GLY A 125 0.51 6.76 -17.77
N ILE A 126 0.82 8.03 -17.50
CA ILE A 126 0.05 9.19 -17.98
C ILE A 126 0.09 9.25 -19.51
N ASP A 127 1.25 9.10 -20.13
CA ASP A 127 1.38 9.13 -21.60
C ASP A 127 0.59 7.99 -22.27
N THR A 128 0.63 6.81 -21.65
CA THR A 128 -0.18 5.66 -22.09
C THR A 128 -1.67 5.93 -21.95
N PHE A 129 -2.09 6.48 -20.80
CA PHE A 129 -3.48 6.85 -20.54
C PHE A 129 -3.97 7.91 -21.52
N LYS A 130 -3.16 8.94 -21.79
CA LYS A 130 -3.42 10.01 -22.77
C LYS A 130 -3.70 9.44 -24.15
N SER A 131 -2.78 8.58 -24.62
CA SER A 131 -2.84 7.98 -25.96
C SER A 131 -4.05 7.05 -26.11
N LYS A 132 -4.30 6.19 -25.10
CA LYS A 132 -5.42 5.24 -25.11
C LYS A 132 -6.79 5.92 -25.14
N ASN A 133 -6.95 7.03 -24.42
CA ASN A 133 -8.23 7.73 -24.29
C ASN A 133 -8.39 8.91 -25.25
N GLN A 134 -7.40 9.17 -26.12
CA GLN A 134 -7.39 10.29 -27.07
C GLN A 134 -7.63 11.65 -26.40
N ILE A 135 -7.08 11.84 -25.20
CA ILE A 135 -7.26 13.08 -24.41
C ILE A 135 -6.08 14.00 -24.69
N ASP A 136 -6.33 15.27 -24.99
CA ASP A 136 -5.26 16.26 -25.10
C ASP A 136 -5.01 16.98 -23.76
N PHE A 137 -3.85 16.67 -23.15
CA PHE A 137 -3.34 17.37 -21.97
C PHE A 137 -2.39 18.53 -22.29
N SER A 138 -2.22 18.94 -23.56
CA SER A 138 -1.26 20.00 -23.96
C SER A 138 -1.35 21.29 -23.15
N LYS A 139 -2.54 21.61 -22.61
CA LYS A 139 -2.79 22.80 -21.78
C LYS A 139 -2.83 22.53 -20.27
N LYS A 140 -2.50 21.32 -19.82
CA LYS A 140 -2.60 20.89 -18.42
C LYS A 140 -1.28 20.31 -17.95
N ASP A 141 -0.73 20.92 -16.90
CA ASP A 141 0.43 20.37 -16.22
C ASP A 141 -0.03 19.31 -15.20
N LEU A 142 0.33 18.05 -15.46
CA LEU A 142 0.01 16.91 -14.59
C LEU A 142 1.16 16.53 -13.66
N SER A 143 2.28 17.27 -13.69
CA SER A 143 3.51 16.93 -12.95
C SER A 143 3.36 16.91 -11.43
N SER A 144 2.33 17.56 -10.88
CA SER A 144 2.04 17.53 -9.45
C SER A 144 1.15 16.36 -9.03
N THR A 145 0.55 15.65 -10.00
CA THR A 145 -0.40 14.58 -9.70
C THR A 145 0.30 13.33 -9.20
N SER A 146 -0.38 12.61 -8.31
CA SER A 146 -0.01 11.26 -7.87
C SER A 146 -1.12 10.25 -8.14
N LYS A 147 -2.30 10.69 -8.57
CA LYS A 147 -3.37 9.84 -9.09
C LYS A 147 -4.11 10.54 -10.22
N LEU A 148 -4.62 9.76 -11.17
CA LEU A 148 -5.45 10.20 -12.27
C LEU A 148 -6.59 9.20 -12.49
N GLY A 149 -7.80 9.70 -12.65
CA GLY A 149 -8.98 8.85 -12.81
C GLY A 149 -10.25 9.63 -13.03
N TYR A 150 -11.39 8.99 -12.78
CA TYR A 150 -12.70 9.59 -12.97
C TYR A 150 -13.47 9.67 -11.66
N VAL A 151 -14.04 10.84 -11.42
CA VAL A 151 -15.08 11.05 -10.42
C VAL A 151 -16.42 10.96 -11.12
N TYR A 152 -17.36 10.24 -10.52
CA TYR A 152 -18.70 10.06 -11.04
C TYR A 152 -19.64 10.96 -10.25
N LEU A 153 -20.34 11.84 -10.96
CA LEU A 153 -21.28 12.80 -10.40
C LEU A 153 -22.69 12.54 -10.90
N LYS A 154 -23.66 12.63 -9.98
CA LYS A 154 -25.10 12.48 -10.21
C LYS A 154 -25.86 13.68 -9.66
N GLY A 155 -27.19 13.71 -9.81
CA GLY A 155 -28.02 14.77 -9.23
C GLY A 155 -27.96 16.12 -9.97
N LEU A 156 -27.35 16.17 -11.17
CA LEU A 156 -27.48 17.32 -12.05
C LEU A 156 -28.87 17.28 -12.68
N GLN A 157 -29.62 18.36 -12.53
CA GLN A 157 -31.00 18.45 -13.01
C GLN A 157 -31.14 19.67 -13.91
N PHE A 158 -31.97 19.55 -14.94
CA PHE A 158 -32.48 20.73 -15.65
C PHE A 158 -33.96 20.91 -15.34
N LYS A 159 -34.35 22.17 -15.23
CA LYS A 159 -35.73 22.60 -15.09
C LYS A 159 -36.16 23.39 -16.31
N ILE A 160 -37.35 23.06 -16.82
CA ILE A 160 -38.07 23.84 -17.82
C ILE A 160 -39.31 24.38 -17.10
N ASP A 161 -39.33 25.69 -16.89
CA ASP A 161 -40.34 26.37 -16.07
C ASP A 161 -40.46 25.72 -14.66
N ASP A 162 -41.61 25.87 -14.00
CA ASP A 162 -41.83 25.32 -12.66
C ASP A 162 -42.29 23.85 -12.66
N ASP A 163 -42.75 23.36 -13.82
CA ASP A 163 -43.53 22.11 -13.89
C ASP A 163 -42.72 20.89 -14.36
N TYR A 164 -41.52 21.08 -14.90
CA TYR A 164 -40.71 19.99 -15.42
C TYR A 164 -39.29 20.00 -14.83
N THR A 165 -38.96 18.95 -14.09
CA THR A 165 -37.60 18.68 -13.61
C THR A 165 -37.16 17.32 -14.14
N GLN A 166 -36.01 17.28 -14.80
CA GLN A 166 -35.39 16.04 -15.26
C GLN A 166 -33.98 15.92 -14.70
N GLU A 167 -33.71 14.81 -14.03
CA GLU A 167 -32.35 14.43 -13.66
C GLU A 167 -31.59 13.95 -14.90
N LEU A 168 -30.40 14.49 -15.07
CA LEU A 168 -29.48 14.09 -16.13
C LEU A 168 -28.74 12.82 -15.73
N PRO A 169 -28.32 11.99 -16.70
CA PRO A 169 -27.51 10.82 -16.43
C PRO A 169 -26.25 11.16 -15.62
N GLU A 170 -25.77 10.19 -14.85
CA GLU A 170 -24.47 10.27 -14.19
C GLU A 170 -23.38 10.59 -15.22
N PHE A 171 -22.55 11.57 -14.91
CA PHE A 171 -21.44 11.97 -15.77
C PHE A 171 -20.12 11.81 -15.03
N LYS A 172 -19.06 11.54 -15.80
CA LYS A 172 -17.72 11.35 -15.27
C LYS A 172 -16.84 12.56 -15.53
N LEU A 173 -16.12 13.01 -14.50
CA LEU A 173 -15.13 14.06 -14.57
C LEU A 173 -13.73 13.46 -14.45
N LEU A 174 -12.91 13.66 -15.47
CA LEU A 174 -11.48 13.32 -15.37
C LEU A 174 -10.85 14.20 -14.30
N THR A 175 -10.27 13.57 -13.28
CA THR A 175 -9.77 14.20 -12.07
C THR A 175 -8.35 13.72 -11.79
N GLY A 176 -7.47 14.67 -11.44
CA GLY A 176 -6.15 14.39 -10.91
C GLY A 176 -6.09 14.73 -9.42
N TYR A 177 -5.45 13.89 -8.62
CA TYR A 177 -5.13 14.18 -7.22
C TYR A 177 -3.67 14.56 -7.09
N SER A 178 -3.40 15.58 -6.28
CA SER A 178 -2.06 16.07 -5.97
C SER A 178 -1.95 16.34 -4.48
N VAL A 179 -0.87 15.88 -3.84
CA VAL A 179 -0.58 16.20 -2.43
C VAL A 179 -0.30 17.70 -2.27
N ASN A 180 0.41 18.30 -3.23
CA ASN A 180 0.70 19.72 -3.25
C ASN A 180 0.68 20.25 -4.69
N LYS A 181 -0.35 21.02 -5.06
CA LYS A 181 -0.55 21.48 -6.45
C LYS A 181 0.60 22.32 -7.00
N LYS A 182 1.41 22.94 -6.13
CA LYS A 182 2.55 23.80 -6.51
C LYS A 182 3.83 23.00 -6.71
N GLU A 183 3.87 21.75 -6.25
CA GLU A 183 5.02 20.88 -6.33
C GLU A 183 4.96 20.08 -7.62
N LYS A 184 5.85 20.40 -8.55
CA LYS A 184 6.08 19.54 -9.71
C LYS A 184 6.93 18.36 -9.25
N ASN A 185 6.33 17.17 -9.18
CA ASN A 185 7.06 15.95 -8.82
C ASN A 185 8.09 15.59 -9.91
N TRP A 186 7.85 16.02 -11.16
CA TRP A 186 8.82 15.95 -12.25
C TRP A 186 8.73 17.16 -13.18
N GLU A 187 9.86 17.59 -13.73
CA GLU A 187 9.92 18.61 -14.79
C GLU A 187 10.95 18.21 -15.83
N ALA A 188 10.55 18.09 -17.10
CA ALA A 188 11.42 17.63 -18.19
C ALA A 188 12.25 16.36 -17.82
N ASN A 189 11.60 15.38 -17.20
CA ASN A 189 12.18 14.13 -16.69
C ASN A 189 13.18 14.26 -15.52
N LYS A 190 13.27 15.43 -14.88
CA LYS A 190 13.97 15.58 -13.59
C LYS A 190 12.96 15.38 -12.46
N TYR A 191 13.21 14.38 -11.62
CA TYR A 191 12.31 14.00 -10.53
C TYR A 191 12.74 14.64 -9.21
N LYS A 192 11.77 15.02 -8.38
CA LYS A 192 12.06 15.54 -7.04
C LYS A 192 12.60 14.45 -6.13
N SER A 193 13.48 14.83 -5.21
CA SER A 193 13.96 13.95 -4.15
C SER A 193 13.08 14.03 -2.91
N ILE A 194 13.26 13.06 -1.99
CA ILE A 194 12.54 13.02 -0.72
C ILE A 194 12.81 14.26 0.16
N GLU A 195 14.00 14.84 0.05
CA GLU A 195 14.40 16.03 0.80
C GLU A 195 13.56 17.26 0.42
N GLU A 196 13.04 17.33 -0.80
CA GLU A 196 12.29 18.48 -1.31
C GLU A 196 10.80 18.20 -1.51
N SER A 197 10.40 16.94 -1.66
CA SER A 197 9.07 16.56 -2.09
C SER A 197 8.11 16.28 -0.92
N LYS A 198 7.00 17.03 -0.85
CA LYS A 198 5.90 16.72 0.09
C LYS A 198 5.14 15.47 -0.34
N THR A 199 5.09 15.18 -1.64
CA THR A 199 4.50 13.93 -2.14
C THR A 199 5.30 12.73 -1.63
N ILE A 200 6.62 12.71 -1.83
CA ILE A 200 7.48 11.61 -1.35
C ILE A 200 7.50 11.54 0.17
N ALA A 201 7.53 12.67 0.88
CA ALA A 201 7.42 12.66 2.33
C ALA A 201 6.08 12.10 2.82
N SER A 202 4.98 12.35 2.10
CA SER A 202 3.70 11.70 2.41
C SER A 202 3.73 10.19 2.15
N ILE A 203 4.51 9.72 1.17
CA ILE A 203 4.73 8.28 0.92
C ILE A 203 5.51 7.67 2.08
N TYR A 204 6.64 8.27 2.47
CA TYR A 204 7.43 7.83 3.62
C TYR A 204 6.56 7.68 4.87
N ASN A 205 5.77 8.71 5.21
CA ASN A 205 4.93 8.68 6.40
C ASN A 205 3.81 7.62 6.31
N ASN A 206 3.22 7.40 5.13
CA ASN A 206 2.21 6.36 4.95
C ASN A 206 2.83 4.96 5.04
N ALA A 207 3.98 4.72 4.41
CA ALA A 207 4.72 3.47 4.52
C ALA A 207 5.13 3.18 5.96
N LYS A 208 5.61 4.20 6.69
CA LYS A 208 5.93 4.09 8.12
C LYS A 208 4.70 3.67 8.93
N GLN A 209 3.57 4.35 8.72
CA GLN A 209 2.31 4.02 9.39
C GLN A 209 1.87 2.59 9.08
N GLY A 210 2.06 2.11 7.85
CA GLY A 210 1.79 0.72 7.47
C GLY A 210 2.70 -0.28 8.18
N ILE A 211 4.00 0.00 8.30
CA ILE A 211 4.95 -0.83 9.06
C ILE A 211 4.59 -0.83 10.55
N ASP A 212 4.31 0.33 11.14
CA ASP A 212 3.87 0.44 12.54
C ASP A 212 2.61 -0.39 12.79
N ALA A 213 1.63 -0.34 11.87
CA ALA A 213 0.40 -1.13 11.96
C ALA A 213 0.67 -2.64 11.82
N TYR A 214 1.61 -3.05 10.96
CA TYR A 214 2.06 -4.44 10.88
C TYR A 214 2.70 -4.90 12.20
N ILE A 215 3.63 -4.12 12.76
CA ILE A 215 4.27 -4.38 14.06
C ILE A 215 3.21 -4.52 15.15
N GLU A 216 2.24 -3.62 15.21
CA GLU A 216 1.17 -3.64 16.20
C GLU A 216 0.21 -4.84 16.02
N THR A 217 -0.13 -5.18 14.77
CA THR A 217 -1.05 -6.29 14.47
C THR A 217 -0.45 -7.63 14.85
N PHE A 218 0.80 -7.89 14.46
CA PHE A 218 1.49 -9.12 14.81
C PHE A 218 2.06 -9.11 16.24
N GLY A 219 2.10 -7.94 16.88
CA GLY A 219 2.73 -7.75 18.18
C GLY A 219 4.23 -7.99 18.12
N ILE A 220 4.90 -7.44 17.10
CA ILE A 220 6.33 -7.63 16.84
C ILE A 220 7.17 -6.93 17.92
N GLY A 221 8.03 -7.70 18.58
CA GLY A 221 8.91 -7.21 19.63
C GLY A 221 10.37 -7.09 19.21
N LYS A 222 11.16 -6.47 20.09
CA LYS A 222 12.61 -6.33 19.93
C LYS A 222 13.32 -7.66 20.13
N THR A 223 14.34 -7.91 19.31
CA THR A 223 15.27 -9.02 19.48
C THR A 223 16.63 -8.66 18.89
N ASP A 224 17.69 -8.96 19.64
CA ASP A 224 19.07 -8.83 19.18
C ASP A 224 19.64 -10.18 18.72
N ASN A 225 18.87 -11.27 18.86
CA ASN A 225 19.31 -12.60 18.44
C ASN A 225 19.40 -12.66 16.92
N THR A 226 20.61 -12.85 16.39
CA THR A 226 20.90 -12.93 14.97
C THR A 226 20.30 -14.16 14.28
N LYS A 227 19.78 -15.13 15.03
CA LYS A 227 19.12 -16.34 14.51
C LYS A 227 17.59 -16.25 14.43
N ILE A 228 17.00 -15.24 15.06
CA ILE A 228 15.55 -15.04 15.08
C ILE A 228 15.18 -13.96 14.04
N LEU A 229 14.21 -14.23 13.18
CA LEU A 229 13.73 -13.25 12.21
C LEU A 229 12.86 -12.19 12.87
N ALA A 230 11.87 -12.63 13.64
CA ALA A 230 11.02 -11.76 14.41
C ALA A 230 10.60 -12.41 15.73
N THR A 231 10.33 -11.59 16.74
CA THR A 231 9.54 -12.03 17.90
C THR A 231 8.14 -11.48 17.72
N PHE A 232 7.11 -12.24 18.07
CA PHE A 232 5.72 -11.81 17.93
C PHE A 232 4.93 -12.29 19.16
N SER A 233 4.06 -11.44 19.70
CA SER A 233 3.14 -11.84 20.79
C SER A 233 1.78 -12.28 20.26
N GLY A 234 1.43 -11.87 19.04
CA GLY A 234 0.10 -12.04 18.44
C GLY A 234 -1.02 -11.28 19.18
N LYS A 235 -0.68 -10.45 20.17
CA LYS A 235 -1.63 -9.59 20.89
C LYS A 235 -1.88 -8.33 20.07
N THR A 236 -3.01 -8.28 19.38
CA THR A 236 -3.45 -7.08 18.66
C THR A 236 -4.38 -6.25 19.55
N PRO A 237 -4.21 -4.92 19.63
CA PRO A 237 -5.11 -4.07 20.40
C PRO A 237 -6.57 -4.27 19.99
N THR A 238 -7.48 -4.25 20.97
CA THR A 238 -8.93 -4.43 20.79
C THR A 238 -9.38 -5.81 20.31
N MET A 239 -8.46 -6.75 20.08
CA MET A 239 -8.80 -8.14 19.71
C MET A 239 -8.69 -9.06 20.92
N GLY A 240 -9.78 -9.76 21.22
CA GLY A 240 -9.83 -10.69 22.36
C GLY A 240 -9.12 -12.02 22.10
N LYS A 241 -8.88 -12.38 20.84
CA LYS A 241 -8.14 -13.59 20.45
C LYS A 241 -6.70 -13.25 20.10
N ASN A 242 -5.80 -14.19 20.34
CA ASN A 242 -4.41 -14.04 19.95
C ASN A 242 -4.24 -14.44 18.48
N LEU A 243 -3.59 -13.60 17.65
CA LEU A 243 -3.32 -13.91 16.26
C LEU A 243 -2.56 -15.24 16.10
N TRP A 244 -1.72 -15.58 17.08
CA TRP A 244 -0.97 -16.85 17.13
C TRP A 244 -1.86 -18.08 16.99
N GLU A 245 -3.02 -18.04 17.64
CA GLU A 245 -3.97 -19.16 17.67
C GLU A 245 -4.68 -19.33 16.33
N THR A 246 -4.56 -18.34 15.43
CA THR A 246 -5.18 -18.35 14.10
C THR A 246 -4.26 -18.90 13.01
N ILE A 247 -2.96 -19.07 13.30
CA ILE A 247 -2.00 -19.56 12.32
C ILE A 247 -2.19 -21.07 12.18
N GLN A 248 -2.47 -21.51 10.95
CA GLN A 248 -3.06 -22.82 10.66
C GLN A 248 -2.10 -24.00 10.90
N ASN A 249 -2.07 -24.61 12.09
CA ASN A 249 -1.16 -25.73 12.36
C ASN A 249 -1.56 -27.03 11.63
N THR A 250 -1.11 -27.21 10.38
CA THR A 250 -1.09 -28.53 9.75
C THR A 250 0.30 -29.12 9.96
N ASN A 251 0.41 -30.29 10.59
CA ASN A 251 1.68 -30.99 10.89
C ASN A 251 2.59 -31.25 9.66
N ASP A 252 2.11 -30.94 8.46
CA ASP A 252 2.88 -30.64 7.27
C ASP A 252 2.43 -29.27 6.76
N PHE A 253 3.06 -28.17 7.17
CA PHE A 253 2.74 -26.87 6.57
C PHE A 253 3.16 -26.89 5.11
N ASN A 254 2.20 -27.22 4.24
CA ASN A 254 2.28 -26.87 2.84
C ASN A 254 2.43 -25.34 2.79
N LYS A 255 3.49 -24.87 2.13
CA LYS A 255 3.85 -23.45 1.92
C LYS A 255 2.65 -22.49 1.82
N GLN A 256 1.61 -22.92 1.09
CA GLN A 256 0.40 -22.12 0.87
C GLN A 256 -0.30 -21.76 2.18
N ALA A 257 -0.42 -22.69 3.14
CA ALA A 257 -1.05 -22.43 4.44
C ALA A 257 -0.24 -21.45 5.29
N LEU A 258 1.10 -21.59 5.33
CA LEU A 258 1.96 -20.67 6.07
C LEU A 258 1.96 -19.28 5.43
N ASN A 259 2.12 -19.18 4.11
CA ASN A 259 2.07 -17.89 3.40
C ASN A 259 0.69 -17.23 3.51
N SER A 260 -0.39 -18.00 3.44
CA SER A 260 -1.75 -17.46 3.66
C SER A 260 -1.89 -16.94 5.09
N SER A 261 -1.35 -17.65 6.08
CA SER A 261 -1.40 -17.21 7.48
C SER A 261 -0.54 -15.96 7.73
N LEU A 262 0.69 -15.91 7.23
CA LEU A 262 1.58 -14.75 7.34
C LEU A 262 1.02 -13.52 6.62
N SER A 263 0.30 -13.73 5.50
CA SER A 263 -0.38 -12.66 4.77
C SER A 263 -1.79 -12.33 5.29
N LEU A 264 -2.25 -12.97 6.37
CA LEU A 264 -3.58 -12.81 6.94
C LEU A 264 -4.72 -13.03 5.92
N LYS A 265 -4.55 -14.05 5.05
CA LYS A 265 -5.48 -14.42 3.98
C LYS A 265 -6.20 -15.74 4.25
N ASN A 266 -6.06 -16.27 5.46
CA ASN A 266 -6.78 -17.48 5.83
C ASN A 266 -8.19 -17.13 6.31
N ASP A 267 -9.14 -17.21 5.39
CA ASP A 267 -10.55 -16.87 5.60
C ASP A 267 -11.44 -18.12 5.73
N SER A 268 -10.88 -19.28 6.15
CA SER A 268 -11.67 -20.51 6.30
C SER A 268 -12.81 -20.32 7.31
N GLN A 269 -14.05 -20.61 6.89
CA GLN A 269 -15.28 -20.29 7.63
C GLN A 269 -15.40 -20.95 9.00
N ASP A 270 -14.67 -22.05 9.25
CA ASP A 270 -14.99 -22.88 10.40
C ASP A 270 -14.35 -22.48 11.73
N GLN A 271 -13.14 -21.87 11.80
CA GLN A 271 -12.56 -21.58 13.14
C GLN A 271 -11.65 -20.34 13.30
N PHE A 272 -11.11 -19.71 12.26
CA PHE A 272 -10.07 -18.67 12.45
C PHE A 272 -10.13 -17.57 11.39
N ASN A 273 -10.84 -16.47 11.70
CA ASN A 273 -10.99 -15.36 10.77
C ASN A 273 -9.82 -14.36 10.87
N GLN A 274 -8.78 -14.54 10.04
CA GLN A 274 -7.66 -13.60 9.96
C GLN A 274 -8.03 -12.29 9.27
N LYS A 275 -9.17 -12.23 8.58
CA LYS A 275 -9.68 -11.01 7.94
C LYS A 275 -9.79 -9.84 8.91
N ALA A 276 -10.20 -10.07 10.15
CA ALA A 276 -10.32 -8.99 11.15
C ALA A 276 -8.96 -8.33 11.43
N TYR A 277 -7.89 -9.12 11.59
CA TYR A 277 -6.52 -8.65 11.77
C TYR A 277 -6.01 -7.93 10.52
N ARG A 278 -6.31 -8.48 9.33
CA ARG A 278 -5.96 -7.85 8.06
C ARG A 278 -6.65 -6.50 7.89
N ASP A 279 -7.96 -6.42 8.14
CA ASP A 279 -8.74 -5.19 8.06
C ASP A 279 -8.23 -4.16 9.08
N TYR A 280 -7.86 -4.60 10.28
CA TYR A 280 -7.23 -3.74 11.29
C TYR A 280 -5.91 -3.15 10.79
N LEU A 281 -4.99 -3.99 10.30
CA LEU A 281 -3.71 -3.58 9.75
C LEU A 281 -3.89 -2.58 8.61
N LEU A 282 -4.73 -2.92 7.63
CA LEU A 282 -4.97 -2.08 6.45
C LEU A 282 -5.59 -0.73 6.85
N LYS A 283 -6.59 -0.73 7.73
CA LYS A 283 -7.24 0.50 8.20
C LYS A 283 -6.30 1.37 9.04
N LYS A 284 -5.61 0.78 10.02
CA LYS A 284 -4.69 1.48 10.93
C LYS A 284 -3.47 2.02 10.18
N GLY A 285 -2.95 1.24 9.23
CA GLY A 285 -1.81 1.57 8.38
C GLY A 285 -2.14 2.53 7.23
N ASN A 286 -3.41 2.79 6.97
CA ASN A 286 -3.90 3.46 5.76
C ASN A 286 -3.32 2.82 4.48
N GLN A 287 -3.50 1.50 4.36
CA GLN A 287 -3.01 0.67 3.26
C GLN A 287 -4.17 -0.02 2.54
N GLU A 288 -4.07 -0.18 1.22
CA GLU A 288 -4.96 -1.01 0.40
C GLU A 288 -4.47 -2.47 0.35
N THR A 289 -3.16 -2.68 0.47
CA THR A 289 -2.51 -3.98 0.29
C THR A 289 -1.64 -4.39 1.48
N PHE A 290 -1.57 -5.71 1.71
CA PHE A 290 -0.65 -6.34 2.64
C PHE A 290 -0.32 -7.75 2.15
N SER A 291 0.97 -8.11 2.20
CA SER A 291 1.45 -9.45 1.92
C SER A 291 2.75 -9.72 2.65
N TRP A 292 2.84 -10.88 3.31
CA TRP A 292 4.08 -11.41 3.85
C TRP A 292 4.16 -12.90 3.51
N ARG A 293 5.19 -13.28 2.76
CA ARG A 293 5.31 -14.64 2.21
C ARG A 293 6.74 -15.03 1.90
N PHE A 294 7.01 -16.33 1.93
CA PHE A 294 8.18 -16.89 1.27
C PHE A 294 7.97 -16.95 -0.25
N VAL A 295 8.97 -16.53 -1.03
CA VAL A 295 8.91 -16.43 -2.50
C VAL A 295 8.91 -17.81 -3.14
N ARG A 296 9.91 -18.63 -2.82
CA ARG A 296 10.12 -19.97 -3.43
C ARG A 296 9.02 -20.95 -3.10
N ASN A 297 8.68 -21.83 -4.05
CA ASN A 297 7.54 -22.75 -3.98
C ASN A 297 7.80 -24.05 -3.19
N SER A 298 9.05 -24.42 -3.00
CA SER A 298 9.48 -25.63 -2.30
C SER A 298 10.63 -25.31 -1.36
N PHE A 299 10.68 -26.07 -0.26
CA PHE A 299 11.74 -26.05 0.73
C PHE A 299 12.14 -27.49 1.05
N ASN A 300 13.37 -27.69 1.46
CA ASN A 300 13.87 -28.92 2.06
C ASN A 300 13.65 -28.92 3.58
N MET A 301 12.73 -28.10 4.07
CA MET A 301 12.37 -27.97 5.49
C MET A 301 10.86 -28.06 5.65
N ILE A 302 10.42 -28.55 6.82
CA ILE A 302 9.03 -28.58 7.25
C ILE A 302 8.86 -27.53 8.34
N PHE A 303 7.84 -26.68 8.21
CA PHE A 303 7.51 -25.69 9.23
C PHE A 303 6.47 -26.26 10.18
N ASN A 304 6.62 -26.01 11.48
CA ASN A 304 5.69 -26.41 12.52
C ASN A 304 5.40 -25.24 13.46
N ILE A 305 4.26 -25.28 14.14
CA ILE A 305 3.88 -24.30 15.17
C ILE A 305 3.83 -24.99 16.52
N ASN A 306 4.54 -24.44 17.49
CA ASN A 306 4.55 -24.94 18.86
C ASN A 306 4.38 -23.80 19.88
N ASN A 307 4.64 -24.09 21.15
CA ASN A 307 4.50 -23.09 22.22
C ASN A 307 5.59 -21.99 22.18
N THR A 308 6.72 -22.22 21.53
CA THR A 308 7.83 -21.25 21.43
C THR A 308 7.75 -20.38 20.19
N GLY A 309 7.02 -20.80 19.15
CA GLY A 309 6.93 -20.05 17.91
C GLY A 309 6.75 -20.90 16.67
N VAL A 310 7.09 -20.32 15.50
CA VAL A 310 7.15 -21.07 14.24
C VAL A 310 8.57 -21.62 14.16
N VAL A 311 8.65 -22.94 14.17
CA VAL A 311 9.89 -23.69 14.08
C VAL A 311 9.99 -24.34 12.72
N TYR A 312 11.20 -24.74 12.33
CA TYR A 312 11.40 -25.57 11.16
C TYR A 312 12.25 -26.79 11.51
N GLU A 313 12.02 -27.86 10.76
CA GLU A 313 12.73 -29.14 10.85
C GLU A 313 13.23 -29.54 9.46
N TYR A 314 14.31 -30.30 9.40
CA TYR A 314 14.87 -30.78 8.14
C TYR A 314 13.97 -31.84 7.54
N ARG A 315 13.77 -31.79 6.22
CA ARG A 315 13.16 -32.93 5.54
C ARG A 315 14.19 -34.05 5.45
N THR A 316 13.89 -35.16 6.12
CA THR A 316 14.70 -36.36 6.08
C THR A 316 14.35 -37.18 4.84
N TYR A 317 15.28 -37.33 3.90
CA TYR A 317 15.13 -38.26 2.79
C TYR A 317 15.92 -39.54 3.08
N GLN A 318 15.26 -40.70 3.04
CA GLN A 318 15.92 -41.99 3.00
C GLN A 318 16.09 -42.45 1.54
N SER A 319 17.33 -42.60 1.09
CA SER A 319 17.64 -43.34 -0.14
C SER A 319 18.62 -44.47 0.19
N GLY A 320 18.13 -45.70 0.32
CA GLY A 320 18.95 -46.83 0.75
C GLY A 320 19.36 -46.73 2.22
N ARG A 321 20.66 -46.91 2.54
CA ARG A 321 21.21 -46.85 3.92
C ARG A 321 21.64 -45.45 4.38
N TYR A 322 21.50 -44.42 3.55
CA TYR A 322 21.98 -43.07 3.85
C TYR A 322 20.81 -42.12 4.06
N THR A 323 20.85 -41.42 5.19
CA THR A 323 19.94 -40.33 5.53
C THR A 323 20.64 -39.02 5.16
N LYS A 324 20.08 -38.25 4.21
CA LYS A 324 20.57 -36.90 3.91
C LYS A 324 19.55 -35.89 4.41
N GLU A 325 19.93 -35.13 5.42
CA GLU A 325 19.19 -33.97 5.90
C GLU A 325 19.72 -32.73 5.17
N THR A 326 18.86 -31.99 4.48
CA THR A 326 19.25 -30.76 3.78
C THR A 326 18.37 -29.62 4.24
N GLY A 327 18.97 -28.60 4.85
CA GLY A 327 18.30 -27.34 5.14
C GLY A 327 18.30 -26.46 3.88
N GLU A 328 17.94 -25.20 4.05
CA GLU A 328 18.06 -24.23 2.96
C GLU A 328 19.33 -23.38 3.16
N GLU A 329 20.08 -23.10 2.11
CA GLU A 329 21.21 -22.15 2.24
C GLU A 329 20.70 -20.72 2.49
N ASN A 330 19.58 -20.40 1.83
CA ASN A 330 18.87 -19.14 1.96
C ASN A 330 17.38 -19.31 1.64
N LEU A 331 16.56 -18.42 2.19
CA LEU A 331 15.16 -18.26 1.86
C LEU A 331 14.84 -16.80 1.53
N GLU A 332 14.12 -16.59 0.44
CA GLU A 332 13.61 -15.28 0.07
C GLU A 332 12.26 -15.01 0.74
N ILE A 333 12.19 -13.93 1.55
CA ILE A 333 10.97 -13.44 2.19
C ILE A 333 10.54 -12.15 1.54
N ASN A 334 9.33 -12.12 0.98
CA ASN A 334 8.72 -10.92 0.43
C ASN A 334 7.74 -10.30 1.43
N PHE A 335 7.93 -9.01 1.70
CA PHE A 335 7.04 -8.15 2.46
C PHE A 335 6.53 -7.02 1.56
N ALA A 336 5.21 -6.84 1.53
CA ALA A 336 4.59 -5.81 0.71
C ALA A 336 3.43 -5.08 1.42
N LEU A 337 3.42 -3.77 1.21
CA LEU A 337 2.42 -2.74 1.50
C LEU A 337 2.28 -1.86 0.23
N ASP A 338 1.51 -0.78 0.24
CA ASP A 338 1.24 0.00 -0.98
C ASP A 338 2.51 0.65 -1.58
N PHE A 339 3.42 1.11 -0.71
CA PHE A 339 4.68 1.75 -1.10
C PHE A 339 5.93 1.00 -0.67
N VAL A 340 5.79 -0.13 0.02
CA VAL A 340 6.90 -1.00 0.40
C VAL A 340 6.72 -2.33 -0.31
N ASN A 341 7.67 -2.74 -1.13
CA ASN A 341 7.68 -4.07 -1.72
C ASN A 341 9.13 -4.57 -1.76
N ILE A 342 9.48 -5.41 -0.80
CA ILE A 342 10.86 -5.80 -0.56
C ILE A 342 10.96 -7.31 -0.46
N THR A 343 11.96 -7.88 -1.10
CA THR A 343 12.34 -9.27 -0.94
C THR A 343 13.68 -9.34 -0.24
N PHE A 344 13.67 -9.88 0.98
CA PHE A 344 14.89 -10.16 1.73
C PHE A 344 15.39 -11.55 1.40
N ASN A 345 16.62 -11.66 0.93
CA ASN A 345 17.34 -12.92 0.94
C ASN A 345 17.86 -13.16 2.35
N VAL A 346 17.37 -14.22 2.99
CA VAL A 346 17.67 -14.56 4.38
C VAL A 346 18.52 -15.81 4.39
N ASP A 347 19.79 -15.68 4.72
CA ASP A 347 20.78 -16.76 4.76
C ASP A 347 21.12 -17.18 6.21
N LYS A 348 21.90 -18.27 6.35
CA LYS A 348 22.57 -18.75 7.57
C LYS A 348 21.67 -19.24 8.72
N ILE A 349 20.42 -18.81 8.81
CA ILE A 349 19.52 -19.23 9.90
C ILE A 349 18.86 -20.58 9.66
N TRP A 350 19.01 -21.14 8.47
CA TRP A 350 18.28 -22.34 7.98
C TRP A 350 19.16 -23.61 7.92
N LEU A 351 20.44 -23.48 8.26
CA LEU A 351 21.46 -24.54 8.18
C LEU A 351 21.80 -25.15 9.56
N GLU A 352 21.18 -24.68 10.63
CA GLU A 352 21.40 -25.22 11.98
C GLU A 352 20.49 -26.41 12.23
N LYS A 353 21.05 -27.52 12.74
CA LYS A 353 20.36 -28.82 12.90
C LYS A 353 19.34 -28.87 14.02
N GLU A 354 19.41 -27.98 15.00
CA GLU A 354 18.47 -27.94 16.11
C GLU A 354 17.19 -27.22 15.69
N LEU A 355 16.04 -27.62 16.26
CA LEU A 355 14.73 -26.96 16.13
C LEU A 355 14.89 -25.45 16.32
N THR A 356 15.05 -24.72 15.22
CA THR A 356 15.34 -23.29 15.28
C THR A 356 14.01 -22.56 15.18
N THR A 357 13.66 -21.86 16.26
CA THR A 357 12.49 -20.99 16.26
C THR A 357 12.85 -19.70 15.52
N PHE A 358 12.37 -19.53 14.29
CA PHE A 358 12.69 -18.34 13.48
C PHE A 358 11.69 -17.20 13.70
N LEU A 359 10.45 -17.53 14.09
CA LEU A 359 9.47 -16.59 14.63
C LEU A 359 9.21 -16.98 16.08
N VAL A 360 9.65 -16.19 17.04
CA VAL A 360 9.53 -16.52 18.47
C VAL A 360 8.30 -15.90 19.09
N LYS A 361 7.49 -16.73 19.76
CA LYS A 361 6.37 -16.29 20.58
C LYS A 361 6.90 -15.56 21.81
N GLN A 362 6.49 -14.31 22.00
CA GLN A 362 6.73 -13.61 23.26
C GLN A 362 5.80 -14.14 24.36
N PRO A 363 6.28 -14.26 25.60
CA PRO A 363 5.47 -14.71 26.73
C PRO A 363 4.21 -13.85 26.99
#